data_AF-A0ABD4UJS2-F1
#
_entry.id   AF-A0ABD4UJS2-F1
#
_cell.length_a   1.000
_cell.length_b   1.000
_cell.length_c   1.000
_cell.angle_alpha   90.00
_cell.angle_beta   90.00
_cell.angle_gamma   90.00
#
_symmetry.space_group_name_H-M   'P 1'
#
loop_
_entity.id
_entity.type
_entity.pdbx_description
1 polymer ?
#
loop_
_entity_poly.entity_id
_entity_poly.type
_entity_poly.pdbx_seq_one_letter_code
_entity_poly.pdbx_strand_id
1 'polypeptide(L)'
;MNPIQQMPLDLRGGHHVGPLFVPVKRRAPLITSGLMAGKRRRARERRATPPWLSPVQRTMIAILYARAETLTRDTGTLHVVDHIVPLDGKLVCGLHVPWNMRVTHWRENAVKAWHTWPDMPFEQIALF
;
A
#
# COMPACT_ATOMS: atom_id res chain seq x y z
N MET A 1 15.73 30.19 42.25
CA MET A 1 15.02 29.87 40.99
C MET A 1 13.58 30.32 41.16
N ASN A 2 13.14 31.33 40.41
CA ASN A 2 11.81 31.91 40.56
C ASN A 2 10.72 30.94 40.05
N PRO A 3 9.59 30.77 40.77
CA PRO A 3 8.48 29.97 40.29
C PRO A 3 7.87 30.62 39.05
N ILE A 4 7.56 29.80 38.05
CA ILE A 4 6.92 30.22 36.80
C ILE A 4 5.56 30.85 37.16
N GLN A 5 5.50 32.20 37.17
CA GLN A 5 4.23 32.91 37.24
C GLN A 5 3.45 32.59 35.96
N GLN A 6 2.39 31.79 36.10
CA GLN A 6 1.43 31.61 35.01
C GLN A 6 0.69 32.92 34.81
N MET A 7 0.81 33.50 33.60
CA MET A 7 0.07 34.68 33.22
C MET A 7 -1.42 34.32 33.05
N PRO A 8 -2.36 35.14 33.57
CA PRO A 8 -3.78 34.92 33.34
C PRO A 8 -4.10 35.11 31.85
N LEU A 9 -4.85 34.17 31.28
CA LEU A 9 -5.25 34.16 29.88
C LEU A 9 -6.22 35.33 29.60
N ASP A 10 -5.85 36.25 28.70
CA ASP A 10 -6.71 37.39 28.31
C ASP A 10 -7.92 36.88 27.49
N LEU A 11 -9.06 36.68 28.17
CA LEU A 11 -10.31 36.23 27.57
C LEU A 11 -11.09 37.42 26.98
N ARG A 12 -10.69 37.91 25.81
CA ARG A 12 -11.52 38.89 25.08
C ARG A 12 -12.69 38.19 24.40
N GLY A 13 -13.92 38.49 24.84
CA GLY A 13 -15.15 37.97 24.22
C GLY A 13 -15.67 36.63 24.76
N GLY A 14 -15.22 36.18 25.93
CA GLY A 14 -15.85 35.07 26.66
C GLY A 14 -15.62 33.65 26.12
N HIS A 15 -14.77 33.46 25.11
CA HIS A 15 -14.47 32.13 24.57
C HIS A 15 -12.96 31.82 24.63
N HIS A 16 -12.64 30.74 25.33
CA HIS A 16 -11.31 30.14 25.38
C HIS A 16 -11.05 29.38 24.06
N VAL A 17 -10.33 30.00 23.12
CA VAL A 17 -9.72 29.25 22.02
C VAL A 17 -8.55 28.47 22.62
N GLY A 18 -8.82 27.23 23.04
CA GLY A 18 -7.80 26.31 23.55
C GLY A 18 -6.58 26.27 22.63
N PRO A 19 -5.41 25.82 23.12
CA PRO A 19 -4.12 26.06 22.49
C PRO A 19 -4.23 25.91 20.97
N LEU A 20 -4.08 27.04 20.27
CA LEU A 20 -4.38 27.25 18.84
C LEU A 20 -3.69 26.25 17.89
N PHE A 21 -2.83 25.39 18.45
CA PHE A 21 -1.88 24.53 17.79
C PHE A 21 -1.86 23.09 18.34
N VAL A 22 -2.94 22.58 18.96
CA VAL A 22 -3.00 21.11 19.19
C VAL A 22 -3.23 20.44 17.84
N PRO A 23 -2.29 19.62 17.33
CA PRO A 23 -2.54 18.85 16.12
C PRO A 23 -3.65 17.86 16.44
N VAL A 24 -4.86 18.13 15.94
CA VAL A 24 -5.95 17.17 16.02
C VAL A 24 -5.52 15.99 15.15
N LYS A 25 -5.06 14.89 15.78
CA LYS A 25 -4.84 13.61 15.09
C LYS A 25 -6.21 13.11 14.60
N ARG A 26 -6.67 13.62 13.46
CA ARG A 26 -7.82 13.07 12.76
C ARG A 26 -7.39 11.68 12.30
N ARG A 27 -8.04 10.63 12.81
CA ARG A 27 -7.88 9.29 12.24
C ARG A 27 -8.26 9.41 10.76
N ALA A 28 -7.38 8.97 9.87
CA ALA A 28 -7.70 8.93 8.44
C ALA A 28 -8.99 8.14 8.25
N PRO A 29 -9.90 8.57 7.36
CA PRO A 29 -11.16 7.86 7.15
C PRO A 29 -10.87 6.41 6.79
N LEU A 30 -11.60 5.48 7.39
CA LEU A 30 -11.59 4.07 7.01
C LEU A 30 -12.08 3.98 5.56
N ILE A 31 -11.15 3.79 4.62
CA ILE A 31 -11.51 3.52 3.22
C ILE A 31 -12.02 2.08 3.17
N THR A 32 -13.31 1.90 3.43
CA THR A 32 -14.01 0.65 3.14
C THR A 32 -13.99 0.43 1.63
N SER A 33 -13.62 -0.76 1.21
CA SER A 33 -13.44 -1.22 -0.17
C SER A 33 -14.62 -0.88 -1.11
N GLY A 34 -14.63 0.34 -1.65
CA GLY A 34 -15.59 0.79 -2.67
C GLY A 34 -15.01 0.80 -4.08
N LEU A 35 -15.83 1.13 -5.09
CA LEU A 35 -15.46 1.34 -6.50
C LEU A 35 -14.14 2.14 -6.68
N MET A 36 -13.86 3.07 -5.76
CA MET A 36 -12.64 3.87 -5.74
C MET A 36 -11.37 3.06 -5.46
N ALA A 37 -11.42 2.03 -4.61
CA ALA A 37 -10.28 1.16 -4.34
C ALA A 37 -9.85 0.41 -5.61
N GLY A 38 -10.81 -0.16 -6.34
CA GLY A 38 -10.56 -0.80 -7.64
C GLY A 38 -10.02 0.18 -8.69
N LYS A 39 -10.54 1.42 -8.74
CA LYS A 39 -10.03 2.48 -9.63
C LYS A 39 -8.58 2.85 -9.32
N ARG A 40 -8.23 2.99 -8.03
CA ARG A 40 -6.85 3.27 -7.58
C ARG A 40 -5.89 2.14 -7.94
N ARG A 41 -6.30 0.88 -7.76
CA ARG A 41 -5.51 -0.30 -8.15
C ARG A 41 -5.19 -0.28 -9.64
N ARG A 42 -6.22 -0.17 -10.49
CA ARG A 42 -6.07 -0.11 -11.95
C ARG A 42 -5.20 1.06 -12.41
N ALA A 43 -5.35 2.23 -11.79
CA ALA A 43 -4.53 3.40 -12.10
C ALA A 43 -3.05 3.19 -11.73
N ARG A 44 -2.76 2.43 -10.67
CA ARG A 44 -1.39 2.06 -10.29
C ARG A 44 -0.79 1.04 -11.26
N GLU A 45 -1.52 -0.03 -11.56
CA GLU A 45 -1.12 -1.04 -12.55
C GLU A 45 -0.79 -0.37 -13.89
N ARG A 46 -1.67 0.51 -14.41
CA ARG A 46 -1.44 1.26 -15.65
C ARG A 46 -0.19 2.14 -15.61
N ARG A 47 0.05 2.84 -14.50
CA ARG A 47 1.26 3.69 -14.34
C ARG A 47 2.53 2.87 -14.27
N ALA A 48 2.47 1.69 -13.67
CA ALA A 48 3.61 0.78 -13.55
C ALA A 48 3.78 -0.13 -14.76
N THR A 49 2.84 -0.15 -15.71
CA THR A 49 2.95 -0.93 -16.96
C THR A 49 3.83 -0.17 -17.94
N PRO A 50 5.01 -0.69 -18.29
CA PRO A 50 5.90 0.01 -19.20
C PRO A 50 5.36 0.05 -20.63
N PRO A 51 5.63 1.12 -21.40
CA PRO A 51 5.16 1.22 -22.79
C PRO A 51 5.82 0.20 -23.72
N TRP A 52 7.05 -0.21 -23.41
CA TRP A 52 7.85 -1.16 -24.19
C TRP A 52 7.42 -2.63 -24.01
N LEU A 53 6.37 -2.91 -23.23
CA LEU A 53 5.90 -4.28 -23.00
C LEU A 53 5.33 -4.89 -24.29
N SER A 54 5.89 -6.03 -24.71
CA SER A 54 5.48 -6.71 -25.94
C SER A 54 4.06 -7.29 -25.83
N PRO A 55 3.37 -7.53 -26.96
CA PRO A 55 2.06 -8.18 -26.95
C PRO A 55 2.09 -9.54 -26.24
N VAL A 56 3.14 -10.33 -26.46
CA VAL A 56 3.33 -11.65 -25.80
C VAL A 56 3.41 -11.49 -24.28
N GLN A 57 4.17 -10.50 -23.80
CA GLN A 57 4.29 -10.22 -22.36
C GLN A 57 2.97 -9.76 -21.75
N ARG A 58 2.15 -8.98 -22.48
CA ARG A 58 0.79 -8.60 -22.05
C ARG A 58 -0.12 -9.82 -21.92
N THR A 59 -0.02 -10.76 -22.86
CA THR A 59 -0.74 -12.04 -22.79
C THR A 59 -0.28 -12.87 -21.58
N MET A 60 1.01 -12.89 -21.25
CA MET A 60 1.51 -13.58 -20.05
C MET A 60 0.88 -13.01 -18.76
N ILE A 61 0.69 -11.68 -18.67
CA ILE A 61 -0.01 -11.06 -17.54
C ILE A 61 -1.46 -11.57 -17.46
N ALA A 62 -2.17 -11.61 -18.59
CA ALA A 62 -3.55 -12.12 -18.63
C ALA A 62 -3.63 -13.59 -18.20
N ILE A 63 -2.66 -14.42 -18.63
CA ILE A 63 -2.56 -15.83 -18.23
C ILE A 63 -2.38 -15.98 -16.72
N LEU A 64 -1.60 -15.12 -16.06
CA LEU A 64 -1.44 -15.15 -14.60
C LEU A 64 -2.76 -14.89 -13.87
N TYR A 65 -3.56 -13.93 -14.33
CA TYR A 65 -4.89 -13.69 -13.76
C TYR A 65 -5.84 -14.87 -14.00
N ALA A 66 -5.87 -15.41 -15.22
CA ALA A 66 -6.69 -16.58 -15.53
C ALA A 66 -6.28 -17.81 -14.68
N ARG A 67 -4.98 -17.98 -14.43
CA ARG A 67 -4.45 -19.03 -13.56
C ARG A 67 -4.88 -18.84 -12.11
N ALA A 68 -4.86 -17.61 -11.59
CA ALA A 68 -5.35 -17.32 -10.24
C ALA A 68 -6.86 -17.63 -10.10
N GLU A 69 -7.66 -17.29 -11.10
CA GLU A 69 -9.08 -17.63 -11.14
C GLU A 69 -9.31 -19.15 -11.18
N THR A 70 -8.59 -19.85 -12.05
CA THR A 70 -8.67 -21.32 -12.17
C THR A 70 -8.29 -21.99 -10.84
N LEU A 71 -7.16 -21.60 -10.24
CA LEU A 71 -6.76 -22.13 -8.93
C LEU A 71 -7.77 -21.82 -7.83
N THR A 72 -8.41 -20.66 -7.88
CA THR A 72 -9.47 -20.31 -6.92
C THR A 72 -10.66 -21.24 -7.03
N ARG A 73 -11.10 -21.50 -8.26
CA ARG A 73 -12.21 -22.42 -8.53
C ARG A 73 -11.88 -23.85 -8.13
N ASP A 74 -10.67 -24.31 -8.44
CA ASP A 74 -10.29 -25.70 -8.24
C ASP A 74 -9.99 -26.04 -6.77
N THR A 75 -9.41 -25.09 -6.02
CA THR A 75 -9.07 -25.29 -4.60
C THR A 75 -10.17 -24.85 -3.63
N GLY A 76 -11.15 -24.06 -4.09
CA GLY A 76 -12.15 -23.40 -3.25
C GLY A 76 -11.58 -22.29 -2.36
N THR A 77 -10.30 -21.93 -2.51
CA THR A 77 -9.63 -20.86 -1.74
C THR A 77 -9.19 -19.74 -2.64
N LEU A 78 -9.31 -18.49 -2.19
CA LEU A 78 -9.01 -17.33 -3.03
C LEU A 78 -7.50 -17.24 -3.36
N HIS A 79 -7.18 -17.35 -4.64
CA HIS A 79 -5.86 -17.08 -5.18
C HIS A 79 -5.86 -15.72 -5.88
N VAL A 80 -4.77 -14.98 -5.70
CA VAL A 80 -4.61 -13.62 -6.24
C VAL A 80 -3.26 -13.49 -6.95
N VAL A 81 -3.14 -12.47 -7.79
CA VAL A 81 -1.85 -12.12 -8.40
C VAL A 81 -1.16 -11.07 -7.54
N ASP A 82 0.01 -11.44 -7.02
CA ASP A 82 0.90 -10.60 -6.22
C ASP A 82 2.02 -10.01 -7.10
N HIS A 83 2.47 -8.82 -6.73
CA HIS A 83 3.67 -8.20 -7.30
C HIS A 83 4.87 -8.48 -6.39
N ILE A 84 5.87 -9.23 -6.87
CA ILE A 84 7.04 -9.63 -6.07
C ILE A 84 7.67 -8.40 -5.41
N VAL A 85 8.03 -7.39 -6.23
CA VAL A 85 8.37 -6.04 -5.79
C VAL A 85 7.10 -5.17 -5.82
N PRO A 86 6.73 -4.50 -4.71
CA PRO A 86 5.46 -3.79 -4.59
C PRO A 86 5.36 -2.61 -5.56
N LEU A 87 4.19 -2.40 -6.17
CA LEU A 87 3.94 -1.22 -7.01
C LEU A 87 3.80 0.10 -6.23
N ASP A 88 3.56 0.01 -4.92
CA ASP A 88 3.38 1.15 -4.01
C ASP A 88 4.11 0.89 -2.69
N GLY A 89 5.43 0.76 -2.75
CA GLY A 89 6.28 0.70 -1.56
C GLY A 89 6.71 2.09 -1.11
N LYS A 90 7.06 2.23 0.18
CA LYS A 90 7.62 3.49 0.71
C LYS A 90 9.03 3.79 0.19
N LEU A 91 9.77 2.72 -0.15
CA LEU A 91 11.19 2.78 -0.49
C LEU A 91 11.43 2.57 -1.98
N VAL A 92 10.66 1.66 -2.60
CA VAL A 92 10.78 1.27 -4.00
C VAL A 92 9.40 1.11 -4.62
N CYS A 93 9.33 1.27 -5.94
CA CYS A 93 8.18 0.91 -6.75
C CYS A 93 8.60 -0.07 -7.85
N GLY A 94 7.95 -1.24 -7.89
CA GLY A 94 8.13 -2.24 -8.93
C GLY A 94 7.36 -1.91 -10.21
N LEU A 95 7.53 -2.75 -11.22
CA LEU A 95 6.86 -2.64 -12.52
C LEU A 95 5.70 -3.65 -12.64
N HIS A 96 4.69 -3.32 -13.44
CA HIS A 96 3.59 -4.23 -13.78
C HIS A 96 3.97 -5.07 -15.00
N VAL A 97 4.77 -6.12 -14.76
CA VAL A 97 5.40 -6.97 -15.79
C VAL A 97 5.36 -8.44 -15.38
N PRO A 98 5.37 -9.41 -16.33
CA PRO A 98 5.19 -10.83 -16.01
C PRO A 98 6.17 -11.38 -14.97
N TRP A 99 7.44 -11.01 -15.06
CA TRP A 99 8.49 -11.47 -14.14
C TRP A 99 8.44 -10.81 -12.76
N ASN A 100 7.65 -9.74 -12.59
CA ASN A 100 7.37 -9.16 -11.28
C ASN A 100 6.02 -9.65 -10.71
N MET A 101 5.34 -10.60 -11.36
CA MET A 101 4.01 -11.06 -10.97
C MET A 101 4.02 -12.56 -10.67
N ARG A 102 3.31 -12.97 -9.62
CA ARG A 102 3.14 -14.38 -9.25
C ARG A 102 1.74 -14.65 -8.72
N VAL A 103 1.24 -15.86 -8.92
CA VAL A 103 -0.01 -16.30 -8.28
C VAL A 103 0.32 -16.80 -6.86
N THR A 104 -0.43 -16.33 -5.87
CA THR A 104 -0.26 -16.70 -4.46
C THR A 104 -1.61 -16.77 -3.77
N HIS A 105 -1.65 -17.40 -2.60
CA HIS A 105 -2.84 -17.42 -1.76
C HIS A 105 -3.13 -16.01 -1.22
N TRP A 106 -4.41 -15.61 -1.17
CA TRP A 106 -4.82 -14.24 -0.78
C TRP A 106 -4.25 -13.81 0.58
N ARG A 107 -4.16 -14.74 1.53
CA ARG A 107 -3.67 -14.48 2.89
C ARG A 107 -2.19 -14.14 2.90
N GLU A 108 -1.38 -14.82 2.10
CA GLU A 108 0.06 -14.56 2.00
C GLU A 108 0.31 -13.17 1.39
N ASN A 109 -0.41 -12.83 0.32
CA ASN A 109 -0.36 -11.49 -0.28
C ASN A 109 -0.79 -10.39 0.70
N ALA A 110 -1.85 -10.63 1.48
CA ALA A 110 -2.35 -9.67 2.47
C ALA A 110 -1.34 -9.43 3.60
N VAL A 111 -0.63 -10.47 4.05
CA VAL A 111 0.42 -10.37 5.07
C VAL A 111 1.67 -9.68 4.52
N LYS A 112 2.09 -10.03 3.29
CA LYS A 112 3.26 -9.45 2.62
C LYS A 112 3.12 -7.94 2.44
N ALA A 113 2.00 -7.48 1.86
CA ALA A 113 1.80 -6.08 1.46
C ALA A 113 3.04 -5.50 0.73
N TRP A 114 3.71 -4.51 1.31
CA TRP A 114 4.96 -3.93 0.81
C TRP A 114 6.17 -4.27 1.68
N HIS A 115 6.04 -5.19 2.65
CA HIS A 115 7.04 -5.37 3.71
C HIS A 115 8.24 -6.23 3.30
N THR A 116 8.06 -7.18 2.38
CA THR A 116 9.09 -8.18 2.08
C THR A 116 9.17 -8.47 0.58
N TRP A 117 10.39 -8.46 0.04
CA TRP A 117 10.74 -8.94 -1.30
C TRP A 117 12.21 -9.47 -1.30
N PRO A 118 12.60 -10.38 -2.22
CA PRO A 118 13.86 -11.13 -2.12
C PRO A 118 15.14 -10.30 -1.97
N ASP A 119 15.21 -9.12 -2.59
CA ASP A 119 16.39 -8.25 -2.58
C ASP A 119 16.18 -7.00 -1.72
N MET A 120 15.45 -7.10 -0.60
CA MET A 120 15.20 -5.93 0.25
C MET A 120 16.43 -5.57 1.10
N PRO A 121 16.87 -4.29 1.11
CA PRO A 121 18.14 -3.91 1.74
C PRO A 121 18.17 -4.09 3.27
N PHE A 122 17.01 -4.30 3.92
CA PHE A 122 16.89 -4.39 5.37
C PHE A 122 16.85 -5.83 5.92
N GLU A 123 16.83 -6.88 5.08
CA GLU A 123 17.08 -8.25 5.57
C GLU A 123 18.56 -8.51 5.82
N GLN A 124 19.43 -7.70 5.24
CA GLN A 124 20.88 -7.86 5.31
C GLN A 124 21.52 -7.25 6.55
N ILE A 125 20.73 -7.01 7.62
CA ILE A 125 21.25 -6.56 8.93
C ILE A 125 21.69 -7.78 9.77
N ALA A 126 21.25 -8.99 9.43
CA ALA A 126 21.67 -10.22 10.09
C ALA A 126 23.03 -10.76 9.61
N LEU A 127 23.71 -10.06 8.69
CA LEU A 127 24.99 -10.46 8.10
C LEU A 127 26.16 -9.52 8.47
N PHE A 128 25.96 -8.62 9.44
CA PHE A 128 27.02 -7.77 9.99
C PHE A 128 27.07 -7.87 11.53
#